data_AF-A0A4Q1AXN8-F1
#
_entry.id   AF-A0A4Q1AXN8-F1
#
_cell.length_a   1.000
_cell.length_b   1.000
_cell.length_c   1.000
_cell.angle_alpha   90.00
_cell.angle_beta   90.00
_cell.angle_gamma   90.00
#
_symmetry.space_group_name_H-M   'P 1'
#
loop_
_entity.id
_entity.type
_entity.pdbx_description
1 polymer ?
#
loop_
_entity_poly.entity_id
_entity_poly.type
_entity_poly.pdbx_seq_one_letter_code
_entity_poly.pdbx_strand_id
1 'polypeptide(L)'
;MQQLKINNDIKNLNFTKIEKNLFYYKYDLRNVKPLLKSTNPDISLEDTATFNSFKGEVYENIIYELLLEYASKNDFIKSFVLKGPHQNRVDKFYKTGLMIDRSLQIVYKSNYKDISEFDALFFTEDALYFVEMSTSKKTVSLNKRLDKKQALLKALFPHLHIRALIVLTEGTIGIKRFPSYCTIWITKDLEDIDFLKRIVFNRKKNGFKTKFTSSKFIEAYTIEHKRFIYFQTLEWILKRSRQNKDLIIDLKFFKTKKLLQYFDIFTKLYIGFLTKEEFKKLVPSYEAEIQNVFVSLEKINTKEFDLVYYVKNINGKLRRVRLTKKELSIKDKALDGFTNAEVRFMKYLIEDKYLLSLNQIELIQKKLHESGFK
;
A
#
# COMPACT_ATOMS: atom_id res chain seq x y z
N MET A 1 -27.28 1.73 -8.04
CA MET A 1 -25.86 1.94 -7.65
C MET A 1 -25.38 3.22 -8.34
N GLN A 2 -25.07 4.27 -7.59
CA GLN A 2 -24.70 5.56 -8.20
C GLN A 2 -23.32 5.43 -8.85
N GLN A 3 -23.26 5.52 -10.19
CA GLN A 3 -22.04 5.41 -10.96
C GLN A 3 -21.37 6.78 -11.06
N LEU A 4 -20.14 6.92 -10.57
CA LEU A 4 -19.39 8.17 -10.66
C LEU A 4 -19.14 8.49 -12.14
N LYS A 5 -19.70 9.61 -12.62
CA LYS A 5 -19.50 10.05 -14.01
C LYS A 5 -18.30 11.00 -14.06
N ILE A 6 -17.35 10.68 -14.94
CA ILE A 6 -16.19 11.54 -15.21
C ILE A 6 -16.67 12.84 -15.88
N ASN A 7 -16.09 13.98 -15.50
CA ASN A 7 -16.36 15.26 -16.16
C ASN A 7 -15.33 15.52 -17.28
N ASN A 8 -15.59 16.52 -18.13
CA ASN A 8 -14.72 16.84 -19.25
C ASN A 8 -13.33 17.35 -18.83
N ASP A 9 -13.25 18.07 -17.70
CA ASP A 9 -11.97 18.60 -17.23
C ASP A 9 -11.03 17.46 -16.81
N ILE A 10 -11.53 16.45 -16.08
CA ILE A 10 -10.76 15.24 -15.72
C ILE A 10 -10.49 14.39 -16.96
N LYS A 11 -11.50 14.13 -17.81
CA LYS A 11 -11.34 13.28 -19.00
C LYS A 11 -10.26 13.77 -19.95
N ASN A 12 -10.16 15.08 -20.14
CA ASN A 12 -9.21 15.68 -21.06
C ASN A 12 -7.95 16.23 -20.36
N LEU A 13 -7.78 15.96 -19.06
CA LEU A 13 -6.72 16.53 -18.23
C LEU A 13 -6.62 18.07 -18.37
N ASN A 14 -7.75 18.76 -18.41
CA ASN A 14 -7.79 20.23 -18.51
C ASN A 14 -7.61 20.86 -17.12
N PHE A 15 -6.41 21.34 -16.84
CA PHE A 15 -6.05 21.88 -15.53
C PHE A 15 -5.79 23.38 -15.50
N THR A 16 -6.11 24.13 -16.56
CA THR A 16 -5.85 25.58 -16.66
C THR A 16 -6.43 26.37 -15.47
N LYS A 17 -7.59 25.96 -14.95
CA LYS A 17 -8.27 26.61 -13.80
C LYS A 17 -7.55 26.39 -12.46
N ILE A 18 -6.79 25.30 -12.34
CA ILE A 18 -6.11 24.89 -11.10
C ILE A 18 -4.59 24.96 -11.22
N GLU A 19 -4.05 25.36 -12.38
CA GLU A 19 -2.62 25.40 -12.69
C GLU A 19 -1.80 26.12 -11.61
N LYS A 20 -2.29 27.27 -11.14
CA LYS A 20 -1.63 28.07 -10.11
C LYS A 20 -1.46 27.31 -8.78
N ASN A 21 -2.37 26.41 -8.43
CA ASN A 21 -2.33 25.63 -7.19
C ASN A 21 -1.18 24.62 -7.23
N LEU A 22 -0.91 24.04 -8.40
CA LEU A 22 0.10 23.00 -8.59
C LEU A 22 1.51 23.45 -8.21
N PHE A 23 1.80 24.76 -8.29
CA PHE A 23 3.09 25.34 -7.88
C PHE A 23 3.32 25.33 -6.37
N TYR A 24 2.30 25.09 -5.54
CA TYR A 24 2.42 25.05 -4.08
C TYR A 24 2.64 23.64 -3.52
N TYR A 25 2.47 22.60 -4.34
CA TYR A 25 2.75 21.21 -3.95
C TYR A 25 4.25 20.98 -3.73
N LYS A 26 4.56 19.92 -2.97
CA LYS A 26 5.92 19.49 -2.69
C LYS A 26 6.31 18.28 -3.52
N TYR A 27 7.01 18.55 -4.62
CA TYR A 27 7.59 17.52 -5.49
C TYR A 27 9.01 17.10 -5.08
N ASP A 28 9.38 15.85 -5.36
CA ASP A 28 10.78 15.39 -5.23
C ASP A 28 11.60 15.80 -6.47
N LEU A 29 12.29 16.94 -6.36
CA LEU A 29 13.03 17.54 -7.47
C LEU A 29 14.54 17.27 -7.45
N ARG A 30 15.05 16.51 -6.46
CA ARG A 30 16.50 16.37 -6.19
C ARG A 30 17.28 15.93 -7.41
N ASN A 31 16.74 14.95 -8.14
CA ASN A 31 17.38 14.38 -9.32
C ASN A 31 16.78 14.89 -10.64
N VAL A 32 15.64 15.58 -10.60
CA VAL A 32 14.97 16.13 -11.81
C VAL A 32 15.60 17.43 -12.26
N LYS A 33 15.90 18.33 -11.31
CA LYS A 33 16.45 19.66 -11.64
C LYS A 33 17.83 19.60 -12.32
N PRO A 34 18.76 18.70 -11.92
CA PRO A 34 20.00 18.50 -12.66
C PRO A 34 19.77 17.94 -14.08
N LEU A 35 18.86 16.96 -14.23
CA LEU A 35 18.52 16.39 -15.54
C LEU A 35 18.00 17.44 -16.52
N LEU A 36 17.11 18.33 -16.07
CA LEU A 36 16.57 19.40 -16.92
C LEU A 36 17.58 20.52 -17.24
N LYS A 37 18.69 20.58 -16.51
CA LYS A 37 19.77 21.56 -16.75
C LYS A 37 20.91 21.00 -17.59
N SER A 38 21.05 19.69 -17.71
CA SER A 38 22.13 19.09 -18.50
C SER A 38 21.87 19.31 -19.99
N THR A 39 22.87 19.82 -20.70
CA THR A 39 22.85 20.05 -22.16
C THR A 39 23.19 18.80 -22.97
N ASN A 40 23.19 17.60 -22.36
CA ASN A 40 23.52 16.36 -23.07
C ASN A 40 22.36 15.94 -23.98
N PRO A 41 22.55 15.93 -25.32
CA PRO A 41 21.48 15.64 -26.28
C PRO A 41 21.05 14.16 -26.29
N ASP A 42 21.84 13.25 -25.70
CA ASP A 42 21.58 11.80 -25.71
C ASP A 42 20.60 11.31 -24.64
N ILE A 43 20.13 12.17 -23.73
CA ILE A 43 19.11 11.78 -22.75
C ILE A 43 17.78 12.38 -23.19
N SER A 44 17.00 11.59 -23.93
CA SER A 44 15.57 11.86 -24.08
C SER A 44 14.99 11.95 -22.65
N LEU A 45 14.49 13.13 -22.27
CA LEU A 45 13.97 13.39 -20.92
C LEU A 45 12.85 12.41 -20.54
N GLU A 46 12.13 11.92 -21.55
CA GLU A 46 11.04 10.95 -21.45
C GLU A 46 11.51 9.54 -21.08
N ASP A 47 12.77 9.17 -21.35
CA ASP A 47 13.29 7.84 -21.01
C ASP A 47 13.92 7.75 -19.61
N THR A 48 14.10 8.88 -18.92
CA THR A 48 14.62 8.85 -17.54
C THR A 48 13.52 8.47 -16.55
N ALA A 49 13.66 7.30 -15.91
CA ALA A 49 12.74 6.82 -14.88
C ALA A 49 12.45 7.86 -13.78
N THR A 50 13.43 8.71 -13.45
CA THR A 50 13.29 9.85 -12.53
C THR A 50 12.28 10.88 -13.02
N PHE A 51 12.37 11.30 -14.30
CA PHE A 51 11.44 12.29 -14.86
C PHE A 51 10.02 11.71 -14.98
N ASN A 52 9.89 10.44 -15.39
CA ASN A 52 8.59 9.76 -15.43
C ASN A 52 7.94 9.64 -14.04
N SER A 53 8.73 9.39 -12.99
CA SER A 53 8.22 9.39 -11.62
C SER A 53 7.71 10.77 -11.21
N PHE A 54 8.45 11.84 -11.53
CA PHE A 54 8.03 13.22 -11.25
C PHE A 54 6.77 13.61 -12.05
N LYS A 55 6.73 13.27 -13.34
CA LYS A 55 5.55 13.45 -14.21
C LYS A 55 4.31 12.77 -13.63
N GLY A 56 4.48 11.56 -13.09
CA GLY A 56 3.42 10.83 -12.36
C GLY A 56 2.92 11.60 -11.14
N GLU A 57 3.83 12.11 -10.29
CA GLU A 57 3.48 12.90 -9.11
C GLU A 57 2.72 14.20 -9.47
N VAL A 58 3.14 14.90 -10.54
CA VAL A 58 2.42 16.09 -11.04
C VAL A 58 1.03 15.71 -11.56
N TYR A 59 0.93 14.63 -12.32
CA TYR A 59 -0.35 14.12 -12.81
C TYR A 59 -1.31 13.78 -11.66
N GLU A 60 -0.84 13.12 -10.60
CA GLU A 60 -1.64 12.80 -9.42
C GLU A 60 -2.19 14.07 -8.75
N ASN A 61 -1.35 15.12 -8.61
CA ASN A 61 -1.78 16.39 -8.02
C ASN A 61 -2.77 17.16 -8.94
N ILE A 62 -2.62 17.08 -10.26
CA ILE A 62 -3.60 17.61 -11.21
C ILE A 62 -4.96 16.95 -10.99
N ILE A 63 -5.01 15.62 -11.01
CA ILE A 63 -6.26 14.88 -10.84
C ILE A 63 -6.86 15.16 -9.46
N TYR A 64 -6.05 15.24 -8.41
CA TYR A 64 -6.51 15.59 -7.07
C TYR A 64 -7.19 16.97 -7.01
N GLU A 65 -6.60 18.01 -7.61
CA GLU A 65 -7.22 19.35 -7.69
C GLU A 65 -8.53 19.33 -8.47
N LEU A 66 -8.58 18.59 -9.58
CA LEU A 66 -9.81 18.44 -10.36
C LEU A 66 -10.88 17.64 -9.59
N LEU A 67 -10.48 16.69 -8.74
CA LEU A 67 -11.38 15.99 -7.84
C LEU A 67 -11.95 16.89 -6.74
N LEU A 68 -11.17 17.85 -6.23
CA LEU A 68 -11.71 18.86 -5.31
C LEU A 68 -12.79 19.72 -5.98
N GLU A 69 -12.58 20.15 -7.23
CA GLU A 69 -13.62 20.85 -8.00
C GLU A 69 -14.84 19.96 -8.27
N TYR A 70 -14.60 18.68 -8.59
CA TYR A 70 -15.65 17.70 -8.78
C TYR A 70 -16.50 17.54 -7.51
N ALA A 71 -15.86 17.34 -6.34
CA ALA A 71 -16.53 17.20 -5.06
C ALA A 71 -17.33 18.46 -4.67
N SER A 72 -16.81 19.64 -4.99
CA SER A 72 -17.52 20.90 -4.75
C SER A 72 -18.85 20.96 -5.50
N LYS A 73 -18.89 20.47 -6.75
CA LYS A 73 -20.06 20.52 -7.64
C LYS A 73 -21.04 19.34 -7.48
N ASN A 74 -20.70 18.35 -6.65
CA ASN A 74 -21.49 17.13 -6.51
C ASN A 74 -21.89 16.88 -5.06
N ASP A 75 -23.19 16.99 -4.76
CA ASP A 75 -23.72 16.91 -3.38
C ASP A 75 -23.87 15.50 -2.83
N PHE A 76 -23.75 14.48 -3.68
CA PHE A 76 -23.65 13.11 -3.20
C PHE A 76 -22.31 12.84 -2.49
N ILE A 77 -21.27 13.64 -2.77
CA ILE A 77 -20.01 13.64 -2.00
C ILE A 77 -20.25 14.49 -0.76
N LYS A 78 -20.39 13.83 0.38
CA LYS A 78 -20.68 14.45 1.67
C LYS A 78 -19.43 15.00 2.35
N SER A 79 -18.31 14.33 2.15
CA SER A 79 -17.02 14.82 2.63
C SER A 79 -15.87 14.44 1.71
N PHE A 80 -14.87 15.29 1.57
CA PHE A 80 -13.67 15.04 0.79
C PHE A 80 -12.44 15.35 1.64
N VAL A 81 -11.50 14.42 1.71
CA VAL A 81 -10.33 14.53 2.58
C VAL A 81 -9.27 15.38 1.91
N LEU A 82 -8.86 16.46 2.57
CA LEU A 82 -7.82 17.36 2.11
C LEU A 82 -6.42 16.70 2.20
N LYS A 83 -5.51 17.09 1.29
CA LYS A 83 -4.09 16.75 1.29
C LYS A 83 -3.25 17.90 0.70
N GLY A 84 -1.91 17.78 0.76
CA GLY A 84 -1.02 18.70 0.06
C GLY A 84 -1.09 20.12 0.64
N PRO A 85 -1.09 21.17 -0.21
CA PRO A 85 -1.13 22.55 0.23
C PRO A 85 -2.48 22.98 0.83
N HIS A 86 -3.52 22.13 0.74
CA HIS A 86 -4.87 22.45 1.25
C HIS A 86 -5.01 22.29 2.76
N GLN A 87 -3.98 21.82 3.45
CA GLN A 87 -4.08 21.48 4.86
C GLN A 87 -3.38 22.47 5.74
N ASN A 88 -4.01 22.76 6.88
CA ASN A 88 -3.52 23.74 7.82
C ASN A 88 -2.62 23.13 8.92
N ARG A 89 -2.41 21.80 8.91
CA ARG A 89 -1.62 21.08 9.93
C ARG A 89 -0.70 20.01 9.32
N VAL A 90 0.57 20.05 9.71
CA VAL A 90 1.42 18.86 9.74
C VAL A 90 1.17 18.22 11.10
N ASP A 91 0.43 17.12 11.13
CA ASP A 91 0.02 16.45 12.36
C ASP A 91 1.21 16.14 13.27
N LYS A 92 1.31 16.90 14.36
CA LYS A 92 2.22 16.64 15.46
C LYS A 92 1.65 15.44 16.25
N PHE A 93 2.27 14.27 16.07
CA PHE A 93 2.28 13.13 17.01
C PHE A 93 1.15 12.07 17.00
N TYR A 94 0.43 11.83 15.90
CA TYR A 94 -0.41 10.62 15.84
C TYR A 94 0.42 9.36 15.60
N LYS A 95 0.45 8.46 16.59
CA LYS A 95 1.13 7.15 16.46
C LYS A 95 0.37 6.21 15.51
N THR A 96 -0.95 6.25 15.53
CA THR A 96 -1.84 5.34 14.79
C THR A 96 -3.09 6.09 14.35
N GLY A 97 -3.50 5.92 13.09
CA GLY A 97 -4.71 6.55 12.53
C GLY A 97 -4.55 7.00 11.08
N LEU A 98 -5.64 7.50 10.49
CA LEU A 98 -5.59 8.29 9.26
C LEU A 98 -5.02 9.68 9.56
N MET A 99 -4.05 10.10 8.77
CA MET A 99 -3.37 11.38 8.95
C MET A 99 -2.64 11.78 7.67
N ILE A 100 -1.89 12.87 7.79
CA ILE A 100 -1.07 13.41 6.72
C ILE A 100 0.39 13.21 7.06
N ASP A 101 1.13 12.62 6.13
CA ASP A 101 2.54 12.36 6.33
C ASP A 101 3.42 13.59 6.06
N ARG A 102 4.74 13.46 6.17
CA ARG A 102 5.69 14.57 5.92
C ARG A 102 5.81 14.93 4.43
N SER A 103 5.31 14.06 3.57
CA SER A 103 5.20 14.23 2.12
C SER A 103 3.85 14.83 1.73
N LEU A 104 3.00 15.15 2.71
CA LEU A 104 1.66 15.71 2.55
C LEU A 104 0.66 14.78 1.83
N GLN A 105 0.88 13.47 1.97
CA GLN A 105 -0.02 12.43 1.46
C GLN A 105 -0.95 11.91 2.56
N ILE A 106 -2.12 11.42 2.14
CA ILE A 106 -3.08 10.78 3.04
C ILE A 106 -2.57 9.38 3.35
N VAL A 107 -2.27 9.10 4.62
CA VAL A 107 -1.73 7.80 5.03
C VAL A 107 -2.49 7.25 6.24
N TYR A 108 -2.57 5.92 6.32
CA TYR A 108 -2.86 5.24 7.57
C TYR A 108 -1.57 4.77 8.22
N LYS A 109 -1.27 5.27 9.42
CA LYS A 109 -0.12 4.80 10.20
C LYS A 109 -0.56 3.85 11.30
N SER A 110 0.32 2.92 11.65
CA SER A 110 0.25 2.14 12.88
C SER A 110 1.62 2.13 13.54
N ASN A 111 1.71 2.65 14.76
CA ASN A 111 2.96 2.87 15.50
C ASN A 111 4.05 3.52 14.63
N TYR A 112 3.74 4.66 14.00
CA TYR A 112 4.61 5.45 13.12
C TYR A 112 5.02 4.78 11.79
N LYS A 113 4.56 3.55 11.52
CA LYS A 113 4.78 2.89 10.23
C LYS A 113 3.60 3.08 9.31
N ASP A 114 3.90 3.51 8.09
CA ASP A 114 2.92 3.73 7.04
C ASP A 114 2.45 2.37 6.54
N ILE A 115 1.16 2.08 6.76
CA ILE A 115 0.54 0.82 6.35
C ILE A 115 0.03 0.92 4.93
N SER A 116 -0.57 2.07 4.61
CA SER A 116 -1.08 2.42 3.30
C SER A 116 -1.09 3.93 3.11
N GLU A 117 -0.92 4.34 1.86
CA GLU A 117 -1.10 5.71 1.35
C GLU A 117 -2.31 5.74 0.42
N PHE A 118 -2.96 6.89 0.25
CA PHE A 118 -4.13 7.06 -0.62
C PHE A 118 -4.01 8.36 -1.42
N ASP A 119 -4.29 8.30 -2.73
CA ASP A 119 -4.14 9.47 -3.60
C ASP A 119 -5.24 10.50 -3.33
N ALA A 120 -6.46 10.03 -3.03
CA ALA A 120 -7.55 10.80 -2.45
C ALA A 120 -8.52 9.88 -1.68
N LEU A 121 -9.27 10.45 -0.74
CA LEU A 121 -10.37 9.80 -0.03
C LEU A 121 -11.59 10.72 -0.02
N PHE A 122 -12.78 10.15 -0.22
CA PHE A 122 -14.03 10.88 -0.04
C PHE A 122 -15.17 9.97 0.43
N PHE A 123 -16.18 10.58 1.02
CA PHE A 123 -17.32 9.93 1.63
C PHE A 123 -18.60 10.34 0.90
N THR A 124 -19.47 9.36 0.74
CA THR A 124 -20.86 9.51 0.33
C THR A 124 -21.75 9.12 1.53
N GLU A 125 -23.05 9.01 1.34
CA GLU A 125 -23.98 8.64 2.43
C GLU A 125 -23.69 7.25 3.02
N ASP A 126 -23.35 6.27 2.19
CA ASP A 126 -23.20 4.86 2.57
C ASP A 126 -21.81 4.28 2.29
N ALA A 127 -20.94 5.03 1.63
CA ALA A 127 -19.67 4.51 1.12
C ALA A 127 -18.48 5.46 1.33
N LEU A 128 -17.32 4.86 1.56
CA LEU A 128 -16.01 5.49 1.46
C LEU A 128 -15.39 5.08 0.12
N TYR A 129 -14.99 6.09 -0.65
CA TYR A 129 -14.24 5.92 -1.89
C TYR A 129 -12.78 6.27 -1.66
N PHE A 130 -11.89 5.34 -1.98
CA PHE A 130 -10.47 5.63 -2.13
C PHE A 130 -10.12 5.75 -3.61
N VAL A 131 -9.23 6.68 -3.93
CA VAL A 131 -8.80 6.93 -5.31
C VAL A 131 -7.41 6.38 -5.52
N GLU A 132 -7.23 5.64 -6.62
CA GLU A 132 -5.92 5.33 -7.18
C GLU A 132 -5.77 5.96 -8.55
N MET A 133 -4.61 6.53 -8.79
CA MET A 133 -4.24 7.17 -10.04
C MET A 133 -3.03 6.44 -10.62
N SER A 134 -3.01 6.22 -11.94
CA SER A 134 -1.84 5.63 -12.58
C SER A 134 -1.68 6.07 -14.02
N THR A 135 -0.45 6.46 -14.37
CA THR A 135 0.01 6.68 -15.74
C THR A 135 0.56 5.39 -16.38
N SER A 136 0.62 4.29 -15.63
CA SER A 136 1.12 3.02 -16.16
C SER A 136 0.11 2.36 -17.08
N LYS A 137 0.57 1.95 -18.26
CA LYS A 137 -0.28 1.22 -19.22
C LYS A 137 -0.60 -0.21 -18.78
N LYS A 138 0.06 -0.75 -17.75
CA LYS A 138 -0.16 -2.11 -17.22
C LYS A 138 -0.83 -2.08 -15.84
N THR A 139 -1.92 -2.82 -15.68
CA THR A 139 -2.78 -2.80 -14.47
C THR A 139 -2.50 -3.89 -13.44
N VAL A 140 -1.62 -4.86 -13.76
CA VAL A 140 -1.43 -6.08 -12.93
C VAL A 140 -0.93 -5.77 -11.53
N SER A 141 0.02 -4.85 -11.38
CA SER A 141 0.57 -4.45 -10.08
C SER A 141 -0.43 -3.65 -9.24
N LEU A 142 -1.37 -2.95 -9.90
CA LEU A 142 -2.36 -2.10 -9.24
C LEU A 142 -3.40 -2.94 -8.48
N ASN A 143 -3.90 -4.05 -9.05
CA ASN A 143 -4.89 -4.90 -8.40
C ASN A 143 -4.48 -5.37 -7.00
N LYS A 144 -3.24 -5.85 -6.82
CA LYS A 144 -2.76 -6.27 -5.50
C LYS A 144 -2.75 -5.13 -4.47
N ARG A 145 -2.47 -3.91 -4.93
CA ARG A 145 -2.47 -2.71 -4.09
C ARG A 145 -3.91 -2.33 -3.68
N LEU A 146 -4.86 -2.49 -4.59
CA LEU A 146 -6.29 -2.25 -4.34
C LEU A 146 -6.85 -3.18 -3.29
N ASP A 147 -6.54 -4.48 -3.36
CA ASP A 147 -7.02 -5.47 -2.38
C ASP A 147 -6.57 -5.09 -0.96
N LYS A 148 -5.29 -4.73 -0.81
CA LYS A 148 -4.72 -4.29 0.47
C LYS A 148 -5.42 -3.03 1.01
N LYS A 149 -5.58 -2.01 0.16
CA LYS A 149 -6.25 -0.75 0.52
C LYS A 149 -7.69 -1.00 0.93
N GLN A 150 -8.42 -1.79 0.15
CA GLN A 150 -9.80 -2.12 0.44
C GLN A 150 -9.94 -2.90 1.76
N ALA A 151 -9.09 -3.91 1.98
CA ALA A 151 -9.13 -4.74 3.18
C ALA A 151 -8.82 -3.92 4.45
N LEU A 152 -7.86 -3.00 4.39
CA LEU A 152 -7.57 -2.07 5.47
C LEU A 152 -8.77 -1.17 5.76
N LEU A 153 -9.32 -0.51 4.74
CA LEU A 153 -10.46 0.39 4.92
C LEU A 153 -11.71 -0.34 5.43
N LYS A 154 -11.95 -1.59 5.02
CA LYS A 154 -13.02 -2.43 5.59
C LYS A 154 -12.81 -2.71 7.08
N ALA A 155 -11.57 -2.79 7.55
CA ALA A 155 -11.26 -2.98 8.97
C ALA A 155 -11.47 -1.69 9.77
N LEU A 156 -11.18 -0.53 9.16
CA LEU A 156 -11.34 0.79 9.77
C LEU A 156 -12.81 1.25 9.80
N PHE A 157 -13.56 0.97 8.74
CA PHE A 157 -14.95 1.42 8.52
C PHE A 157 -15.87 0.24 8.20
N PRO A 158 -16.15 -0.65 9.17
CA PRO A 158 -16.93 -1.86 8.91
C PRO A 158 -18.40 -1.59 8.57
N HIS A 159 -18.90 -0.37 8.81
CA HIS A 159 -20.27 0.05 8.54
C HIS A 159 -20.44 0.72 7.17
N LEU A 160 -19.34 1.00 6.45
CA LEU A 160 -19.38 1.64 5.14
C LEU A 160 -19.10 0.64 4.02
N HIS A 161 -19.69 0.88 2.86
CA HIS A 161 -19.25 0.24 1.63
C HIS A 161 -17.91 0.82 1.19
N ILE A 162 -16.90 -0.03 1.00
CA ILE A 162 -15.58 0.41 0.53
C ILE A 162 -15.48 0.23 -0.98
N ARG A 163 -15.38 1.37 -1.69
CA ARG A 163 -15.32 1.45 -3.14
C ARG A 163 -14.03 2.12 -3.58
N ALA A 164 -13.65 1.90 -4.83
CA ALA A 164 -12.49 2.51 -5.43
C ALA A 164 -12.87 3.34 -6.64
N LEU A 165 -12.25 4.50 -6.81
CA LEU A 165 -12.22 5.22 -8.09
C LEU A 165 -10.80 5.08 -8.67
N ILE A 166 -10.69 4.50 -9.85
CA ILE A 166 -9.41 4.26 -10.52
C ILE A 166 -9.31 5.21 -11.70
N VAL A 167 -8.32 6.10 -11.68
CA VAL A 167 -8.06 7.06 -12.76
C VAL A 167 -6.84 6.60 -13.55
N LEU A 168 -7.05 6.15 -14.78
CA LEU A 168 -6.02 5.61 -15.66
C LEU A 168 -5.85 6.50 -16.88
N THR A 169 -4.69 6.46 -17.52
CA THR A 169 -4.51 7.14 -18.79
C THR A 169 -4.93 6.27 -19.99
N GLU A 170 -5.21 6.91 -21.11
CA GLU A 170 -5.60 6.24 -22.36
C GLU A 170 -4.57 5.20 -22.83
N GLY A 171 -5.02 4.16 -23.54
CA GLY A 171 -4.14 3.05 -23.94
C GLY A 171 -3.79 2.05 -22.82
N THR A 172 -4.34 2.21 -21.61
CA THR A 172 -4.14 1.24 -20.53
C THR A 172 -4.81 -0.11 -20.83
N ILE A 173 -4.07 -1.20 -20.66
CA ILE A 173 -4.55 -2.58 -20.90
C ILE A 173 -4.99 -3.28 -19.60
N GLY A 174 -5.95 -4.21 -19.72
CA GLY A 174 -6.42 -5.03 -18.59
C GLY A 174 -7.52 -4.41 -17.74
N ILE A 175 -8.16 -3.34 -18.21
CA ILE A 175 -9.27 -2.62 -17.55
C ILE A 175 -10.42 -3.56 -17.14
N LYS A 176 -10.69 -4.62 -17.92
CA LYS A 176 -11.76 -5.60 -17.60
C LYS A 176 -11.45 -6.49 -16.39
N ARG A 177 -10.24 -6.43 -15.82
CA ARG A 177 -9.80 -7.27 -14.69
C ARG A 177 -9.96 -6.59 -13.33
N PHE A 178 -10.45 -5.36 -13.28
CA PHE A 178 -10.68 -4.69 -12.00
C PHE A 178 -11.88 -5.29 -11.26
N PRO A 179 -11.83 -5.35 -9.92
CA PRO A 179 -12.95 -5.81 -9.10
C PRO A 179 -14.22 -4.95 -9.27
N SER A 180 -15.38 -5.53 -8.94
CA SER A 180 -16.69 -4.87 -9.05
C SER A 180 -16.88 -3.63 -8.16
N TYR A 181 -16.04 -3.46 -7.13
CA TYR A 181 -16.07 -2.27 -6.27
C TYR A 181 -15.33 -1.07 -6.88
N CYS A 182 -14.69 -1.24 -8.04
CA CYS A 182 -13.96 -0.20 -8.75
C CYS A 182 -14.84 0.51 -9.78
N THR A 183 -14.83 1.83 -9.76
CA THR A 183 -15.23 2.67 -10.90
C THR A 183 -13.98 3.09 -11.64
N ILE A 184 -13.98 3.03 -12.97
CA ILE A 184 -12.80 3.34 -13.78
C ILE A 184 -13.08 4.58 -14.61
N TRP A 185 -12.17 5.55 -14.51
CA TRP A 185 -12.11 6.75 -15.31
C TRP A 185 -10.86 6.74 -16.17
N ILE A 186 -11.02 7.07 -17.44
CA ILE A 186 -9.92 7.18 -18.41
C ILE A 186 -9.71 8.66 -18.73
N THR A 187 -8.46 9.12 -18.61
CA THR A 187 -8.03 10.48 -18.93
C THR A 187 -6.91 10.47 -19.97
N LYS A 188 -6.64 11.62 -20.58
CA LYS A 188 -5.44 11.85 -21.38
C LYS A 188 -4.17 11.78 -20.55
N ASP A 189 -3.05 11.51 -21.22
CA ASP A 189 -1.70 11.62 -20.66
C ASP A 189 -1.31 13.09 -20.42
N LEU A 190 -0.39 13.31 -19.48
CA LEU A 190 0.21 14.64 -19.24
C LEU A 190 1.33 14.90 -20.25
N GLU A 191 1.06 15.61 -21.34
CA GLU A 191 2.05 15.83 -22.41
C GLU A 191 2.73 17.21 -22.35
N ASP A 192 2.26 18.12 -21.49
CA ASP A 192 2.79 19.49 -21.39
C ASP A 192 4.15 19.52 -20.66
N ILE A 193 5.23 19.29 -21.42
CA ILE A 193 6.61 19.29 -20.92
C ILE A 193 7.03 20.69 -20.42
N ASP A 194 6.55 21.76 -21.03
CA ASP A 194 6.92 23.12 -20.64
C ASP A 194 6.29 23.51 -19.31
N PHE A 195 5.05 23.09 -19.06
CA PHE A 195 4.45 23.18 -17.73
C PHE A 195 5.25 22.39 -16.69
N LEU A 196 5.66 21.16 -17.00
CA LEU A 196 6.50 20.35 -16.10
C LEU A 196 7.82 21.06 -15.76
N LYS A 197 8.50 21.64 -16.75
CA LYS A 197 9.71 22.46 -16.52
C LYS A 197 9.40 23.65 -15.61
N ARG A 198 8.30 24.37 -15.84
CA ARG A 198 7.88 25.51 -14.99
C ARG A 198 7.67 25.07 -13.54
N ILE A 199 7.07 23.90 -13.29
CA ILE A 199 6.92 23.37 -11.91
C ILE A 199 8.28 23.18 -11.23
N VAL A 200 9.28 22.65 -11.95
CA VAL A 200 10.61 22.41 -11.38
C VAL A 200 11.33 23.71 -11.01
N PHE A 201 11.19 24.76 -11.83
CA PHE A 201 11.94 26.01 -11.66
C PHE A 201 11.20 27.10 -10.88
N ASN A 202 9.86 27.13 -10.90
CA ASN A 202 9.05 28.25 -10.41
C ASN A 202 8.17 27.89 -9.20
N ARG A 203 8.59 26.92 -8.40
CA ARG A 203 7.83 26.45 -7.23
C ARG A 203 7.61 27.55 -6.20
N LYS A 204 6.40 27.62 -5.65
CA LYS A 204 6.01 28.54 -4.57
C LYS A 204 6.02 27.82 -3.23
N LYS A 205 6.53 28.50 -2.19
CA LYS A 205 6.62 27.94 -0.83
C LYS A 205 5.52 28.44 0.11
N ASN A 206 5.11 29.71 -0.03
CA ASN A 206 4.23 30.40 0.92
C ASN A 206 3.10 31.10 0.19
N GLY A 207 2.00 31.37 0.91
CA GLY A 207 0.90 32.22 0.41
C GLY A 207 -0.18 31.46 -0.36
N PHE A 208 -0.22 30.13 -0.25
CA PHE A 208 -1.37 29.37 -0.75
C PHE A 208 -2.62 29.74 0.06
N LYS A 209 -3.70 30.11 -0.63
CA LYS A 209 -5.02 30.31 -0.05
C LYS A 209 -5.98 29.36 -0.71
N THR A 210 -6.44 28.36 0.04
CA THR A 210 -7.38 27.39 -0.52
C THR A 210 -8.76 28.03 -0.72
N LYS A 211 -9.40 27.71 -1.85
CA LYS A 211 -10.82 28.06 -2.11
C LYS A 211 -11.80 27.03 -1.54
N PHE A 212 -11.30 25.90 -1.06
CA PHE A 212 -12.09 24.77 -0.58
C PHE A 212 -12.30 24.87 0.93
N THR A 213 -13.08 25.87 1.35
CA THR A 213 -13.31 26.23 2.77
C THR A 213 -14.65 25.73 3.32
N SER A 214 -15.49 25.08 2.49
CA SER A 214 -16.76 24.54 2.96
C SER A 214 -16.55 23.34 3.90
N SER A 215 -17.51 23.08 4.78
CA SER A 215 -17.48 21.95 5.73
C SER A 215 -17.41 20.56 5.07
N LYS A 216 -17.68 20.47 3.76
CA LYS A 216 -17.49 19.26 2.95
C LYS A 216 -16.01 18.87 2.88
N PHE A 217 -15.08 19.82 2.97
CA PHE A 217 -13.65 19.54 2.89
C PHE A 217 -13.06 19.37 4.29
N ILE A 218 -12.64 18.15 4.60
CA ILE A 218 -12.27 17.73 5.95
C ILE A 218 -10.78 17.36 6.04
N GLU A 219 -10.22 17.49 7.24
CA GLU A 219 -8.85 17.09 7.53
C GLU A 219 -8.78 15.60 7.90
N ALA A 220 -7.75 14.89 7.45
CA ALA A 220 -7.66 13.43 7.64
C ALA A 220 -7.73 12.99 9.13
N TYR A 221 -7.15 13.77 10.05
CA TYR A 221 -7.15 13.45 11.49
C TYR A 221 -8.53 13.57 12.16
N THR A 222 -9.50 14.22 11.50
CA THR A 222 -10.87 14.39 12.03
C THR A 222 -11.78 13.19 11.73
N ILE A 223 -11.30 12.26 10.90
CA ILE A 223 -12.08 11.11 10.45
C ILE A 223 -12.14 10.07 11.58
N GLU A 224 -13.33 9.83 12.11
CA GLU A 224 -13.55 8.77 13.08
C GLU A 224 -13.51 7.39 12.41
N HIS A 225 -12.73 6.47 12.99
CA HIS A 225 -12.60 5.12 12.46
C HIS A 225 -12.23 4.12 13.57
N LYS A 226 -12.46 2.84 13.33
CA LYS A 226 -11.97 1.80 14.25
C LYS A 226 -10.45 1.81 14.30
N ARG A 227 -9.89 1.61 15.48
CA ARG A 227 -8.44 1.53 15.67
C ARG A 227 -7.91 0.19 15.17
N PHE A 228 -6.96 0.22 14.23
CA PHE A 228 -6.25 -0.97 13.75
C PHE A 228 -4.76 -0.85 14.07
N ILE A 229 -4.24 -1.74 14.91
CA ILE A 229 -2.84 -1.73 15.34
C ILE A 229 -2.13 -2.92 14.68
N TYR A 230 -1.34 -2.64 13.66
CA TYR A 230 -0.75 -3.62 12.74
C TYR A 230 0.05 -4.71 13.48
N PHE A 231 1.06 -4.31 14.26
CA PHE A 231 1.98 -5.24 14.91
C PHE A 231 1.30 -6.06 16.02
N GLN A 232 0.46 -5.43 16.84
CA GLN A 232 -0.32 -6.14 17.86
C GLN A 232 -1.33 -7.11 17.23
N THR A 233 -1.85 -6.80 16.04
CA THR A 233 -2.69 -7.73 15.30
C THR A 233 -1.87 -8.94 14.82
N LEU A 234 -0.65 -8.75 14.31
CA LEU A 234 0.24 -9.88 13.97
C LEU A 234 0.56 -10.76 15.17
N GLU A 235 0.88 -10.14 16.31
CA GLU A 235 1.11 -10.84 17.57
C GLU A 235 -0.12 -11.64 17.99
N TRP A 236 -1.30 -11.01 17.98
CA TRP A 236 -2.56 -11.68 18.30
C TRP A 236 -2.82 -12.89 17.38
N ILE A 237 -2.55 -12.76 16.08
CA ILE A 237 -2.69 -13.85 15.11
C ILE A 237 -1.76 -15.02 15.46
N LEU A 238 -0.47 -14.74 15.70
CA LEU A 238 0.49 -15.77 16.12
C LEU A 238 0.01 -16.47 17.39
N LYS A 239 -0.30 -15.70 18.45
CA LYS A 239 -0.73 -16.24 19.74
C LYS A 239 -2.00 -17.06 19.63
N ARG A 240 -3.01 -16.56 18.92
CA ARG A 240 -4.31 -17.22 18.74
C ARG A 240 -4.19 -18.50 17.92
N SER A 241 -3.38 -18.50 16.87
CA SER A 241 -3.15 -19.68 16.03
C SER A 241 -2.49 -20.84 16.78
N ARG A 242 -1.85 -20.55 17.91
CA ARG A 242 -1.08 -21.46 18.78
C ARG A 242 -1.73 -21.68 20.14
N GLN A 243 -2.99 -21.26 20.33
CA GLN A 243 -3.65 -21.29 21.63
C GLN A 243 -4.17 -22.68 22.02
N ASN A 244 -4.58 -23.49 21.04
CA ASN A 244 -5.06 -24.85 21.30
C ASN A 244 -3.85 -25.78 21.52
N LYS A 245 -3.77 -26.41 22.69
CA LYS A 245 -2.65 -27.29 23.07
C LYS A 245 -2.62 -28.60 22.28
N ASP A 246 -3.77 -29.04 21.74
CA ASP A 246 -3.90 -30.29 20.99
C ASP A 246 -3.53 -30.12 19.51
N LEU A 247 -3.39 -28.86 19.06
CA LEU A 247 -3.05 -28.54 17.68
C LEU A 247 -1.69 -27.85 17.63
N ILE A 248 -0.85 -28.29 16.68
CA ILE A 248 0.37 -27.54 16.35
C ILE A 248 -0.03 -26.13 15.90
N ILE A 249 -0.94 -26.02 14.93
CA ILE A 249 -1.51 -24.75 14.48
C ILE A 249 -3.00 -24.96 14.23
N ASP A 250 -3.82 -24.03 14.68
CA ASP A 250 -5.24 -23.97 14.31
C ASP A 250 -5.39 -23.42 12.88
N LEU A 251 -5.38 -24.32 11.89
CA LEU A 251 -5.63 -23.94 10.49
C LEU A 251 -7.07 -23.50 10.22
N LYS A 252 -8.04 -23.86 11.08
CA LYS A 252 -9.44 -23.38 10.94
C LYS A 252 -9.53 -21.90 11.27
N PHE A 253 -8.75 -21.42 12.24
CA PHE A 253 -8.66 -19.99 12.55
C PHE A 253 -8.27 -19.13 11.33
N PHE A 254 -7.30 -19.59 10.52
CA PHE A 254 -6.87 -18.88 9.31
C PHE A 254 -7.93 -18.86 8.20
N LYS A 255 -8.93 -19.74 8.26
CA LYS A 255 -10.05 -19.79 7.31
C LYS A 255 -11.22 -18.88 7.71
N THR A 256 -11.16 -18.22 8.88
CA THR A 256 -12.22 -17.30 9.29
C THR A 256 -12.26 -16.06 8.38
N LYS A 257 -13.46 -15.52 8.15
CA LYS A 257 -13.67 -14.31 7.31
C LYS A 257 -12.76 -13.15 7.73
N LYS A 258 -12.58 -12.96 9.03
CA LYS A 258 -11.70 -11.92 9.60
C LYS A 258 -10.22 -12.12 9.19
N LEU A 259 -9.73 -13.36 9.24
CA LEU A 259 -8.33 -13.67 8.92
C LEU A 259 -8.07 -13.64 7.41
N LEU A 260 -9.04 -14.06 6.59
CA LEU A 260 -8.96 -13.91 5.14
C LEU A 260 -8.80 -12.44 4.73
N GLN A 261 -9.56 -11.54 5.37
CA GLN A 261 -9.38 -10.09 5.17
C GLN A 261 -8.00 -9.61 5.65
N TYR A 262 -7.48 -10.13 6.75
CA TYR A 262 -6.13 -9.79 7.23
C TYR A 262 -5.03 -10.30 6.30
N PHE A 263 -5.17 -11.45 5.63
CA PHE A 263 -4.20 -11.87 4.63
C PHE A 263 -4.04 -10.85 3.49
N ASP A 264 -5.13 -10.16 3.12
CA ASP A 264 -5.08 -9.10 2.12
C ASP A 264 -4.37 -7.83 2.65
N ILE A 265 -4.34 -7.60 3.98
CA ILE A 265 -3.57 -6.51 4.61
C ILE A 265 -2.09 -6.85 4.78
N PHE A 266 -1.77 -8.02 5.36
CA PHE A 266 -0.44 -8.36 5.88
C PHE A 266 0.47 -9.06 4.86
N THR A 267 -0.06 -9.58 3.74
CA THR A 267 0.61 -10.44 2.74
C THR A 267 1.20 -11.76 3.26
N LYS A 268 1.50 -11.83 4.57
CA LYS A 268 2.04 -12.99 5.29
C LYS A 268 1.62 -12.92 6.75
N LEU A 269 1.35 -14.08 7.34
CA LEU A 269 1.01 -14.21 8.76
C LEU A 269 2.01 -15.15 9.42
N TYR A 270 2.64 -14.70 10.50
CA TYR A 270 3.62 -15.49 11.23
C TYR A 270 2.94 -16.54 12.10
N ILE A 271 3.49 -17.76 12.08
CA ILE A 271 2.90 -18.92 12.76
C ILE A 271 3.86 -19.63 13.72
N GLY A 272 5.14 -19.24 13.72
CA GLY A 272 6.14 -19.79 14.60
C GLY A 272 7.56 -19.45 14.14
N PHE A 273 8.52 -20.17 14.70
CA PHE A 273 9.95 -19.98 14.45
C PHE A 273 10.65 -21.34 14.30
N LEU A 274 11.82 -21.34 13.68
CA LEU A 274 12.71 -22.51 13.65
C LEU A 274 14.02 -22.18 14.36
N THR A 275 14.64 -23.20 14.93
CA THR A 275 16.04 -23.10 15.34
C THR A 275 16.94 -23.06 14.10
N LYS A 276 18.19 -22.60 14.27
CA LYS A 276 19.16 -22.55 13.17
C LYS A 276 19.49 -23.97 12.68
N GLU A 277 19.49 -24.95 13.57
CA GLU A 277 19.78 -26.36 13.28
C GLU A 277 18.66 -26.98 12.44
N GLU A 278 17.40 -26.81 12.85
CA GLU A 278 16.26 -27.33 12.10
C GLU A 278 16.17 -26.68 10.72
N PHE A 279 16.41 -25.35 10.63
CA PHE A 279 16.42 -24.68 9.34
C PHE A 279 17.58 -25.14 8.43
N LYS A 280 18.79 -25.36 8.96
CA LYS A 280 19.91 -25.88 8.16
C LYS A 280 19.67 -27.31 7.68
N LYS A 281 18.96 -28.15 8.44
CA LYS A 281 18.50 -29.45 7.94
C LYS A 281 17.50 -29.29 6.79
N LEU A 282 16.59 -28.32 6.88
CA LEU A 282 15.62 -28.02 5.82
C LEU A 282 16.26 -27.43 4.55
N VAL A 283 17.29 -26.59 4.74
CA VAL A 283 18.00 -25.90 3.65
C VAL A 283 19.52 -26.04 3.84
N PRO A 284 20.10 -27.22 3.56
CA PRO A 284 21.53 -27.47 3.79
C PRO A 284 22.45 -26.54 3.02
N SER A 285 22.03 -26.06 1.85
CA SER A 285 22.76 -25.13 0.99
C SER A 285 22.73 -23.67 1.47
N TYR A 286 22.15 -23.37 2.64
CA TYR A 286 22.12 -22.02 3.17
C TYR A 286 23.43 -21.66 3.90
N GLU A 287 24.32 -21.00 3.18
CA GLU A 287 25.69 -20.70 3.63
C GLU A 287 25.79 -19.60 4.71
N ALA A 288 24.86 -18.65 4.74
CA ALA A 288 24.99 -17.47 5.61
C ALA A 288 24.73 -17.79 7.09
N GLU A 289 25.43 -17.10 7.99
CA GLU A 289 25.20 -17.25 9.43
C GLU A 289 23.83 -16.70 9.86
N ILE A 290 23.06 -17.55 10.53
CA ILE A 290 21.67 -17.33 10.89
C ILE A 290 21.57 -16.78 12.31
N GLN A 291 20.85 -15.68 12.47
CA GLN A 291 20.45 -15.15 13.77
C GLN A 291 19.09 -15.69 14.21
N ASN A 292 18.05 -15.56 13.36
CA ASN A 292 16.69 -16.00 13.65
C ASN A 292 15.99 -16.50 12.38
N VAL A 293 15.09 -17.48 12.53
CA VAL A 293 14.26 -18.00 11.45
C VAL A 293 12.79 -17.88 11.81
N PHE A 294 12.05 -17.09 11.03
CA PHE A 294 10.63 -16.85 11.20
C PHE A 294 9.84 -17.67 10.19
N VAL A 295 8.80 -18.36 10.64
CA VAL A 295 7.92 -19.17 9.79
C VAL A 295 6.61 -18.41 9.57
N SER A 296 6.19 -18.30 8.31
CA SER A 296 4.96 -17.60 7.93
C SER A 296 4.14 -18.37 6.91
N LEU A 297 2.84 -18.13 6.94
CA LEU A 297 1.91 -18.48 5.87
C LEU A 297 1.80 -17.30 4.91
N GLU A 298 2.06 -17.54 3.63
CA GLU A 298 1.87 -16.56 2.55
C GLU A 298 0.80 -17.00 1.58
N LYS A 299 -0.05 -16.05 1.18
CA LYS A 299 -1.05 -16.23 0.13
C LYS A 299 -0.36 -16.14 -1.23
N ILE A 300 -0.15 -17.27 -1.90
CA ILE A 300 0.53 -17.35 -3.22
C ILE A 300 -0.40 -16.87 -4.32
N ASN A 301 -1.66 -17.27 -4.24
CA ASN A 301 -2.77 -16.79 -5.07
C ASN A 301 -4.06 -16.81 -4.22
N THR A 302 -5.22 -16.56 -4.83
CA THR A 302 -6.49 -16.48 -4.08
C THR A 302 -6.88 -17.76 -3.33
N LYS A 303 -6.31 -18.92 -3.68
CA LYS A 303 -6.71 -20.25 -3.19
C LYS A 303 -5.58 -21.07 -2.57
N GLU A 304 -4.35 -20.57 -2.61
CA GLU A 304 -3.18 -21.33 -2.19
C GLU A 304 -2.35 -20.54 -1.19
N PHE A 305 -2.08 -21.20 -0.07
CA PHE A 305 -1.19 -20.74 0.97
C PHE A 305 0.03 -21.64 1.01
N ASP A 306 1.17 -21.05 1.32
CA ASP A 306 2.43 -21.77 1.36
C ASP A 306 3.25 -21.33 2.58
N LEU A 307 4.14 -22.21 3.01
CA LEU A 307 5.11 -21.90 4.05
C LEU A 307 6.28 -21.13 3.47
N VAL A 308 6.57 -20.00 4.10
CA VAL A 308 7.69 -19.14 3.73
C VAL A 308 8.50 -18.80 4.97
N TYR A 309 9.81 -18.91 4.83
CA TYR A 309 10.77 -18.67 5.88
C TYR A 309 11.43 -17.32 5.68
N TYR A 310 11.53 -16.56 6.75
CA TYR A 310 12.28 -15.32 6.77
C TYR A 310 13.51 -15.54 7.66
N VAL A 311 14.69 -15.45 7.07
CA VAL A 311 15.96 -15.76 7.73
C VAL A 311 16.70 -14.45 7.96
N LYS A 312 16.81 -14.04 9.22
CA LYS A 312 17.63 -12.90 9.60
C LYS A 312 19.04 -13.40 9.85
N ASN A 313 20.00 -12.88 9.10
CA ASN A 313 21.41 -13.23 9.25
C ASN A 313 22.10 -12.32 10.28
N ILE A 314 23.21 -12.79 10.84
CA ILE A 314 24.02 -12.03 11.82
C ILE A 314 24.51 -10.70 11.23
N ASN A 315 24.85 -10.67 9.94
CA ASN A 315 25.23 -9.46 9.21
C ASN A 315 24.06 -8.48 8.94
N GLY A 316 22.88 -8.72 9.52
CA GLY A 316 21.71 -7.85 9.39
C GLY A 316 20.91 -8.04 8.09
N LYS A 317 21.37 -8.83 7.11
CA LYS A 317 20.57 -9.12 5.91
C LYS A 317 19.36 -9.99 6.26
N LEU A 318 18.22 -9.72 5.63
CA LEU A 318 17.02 -10.53 5.74
C LEU A 318 16.75 -11.23 4.42
N ARG A 319 16.61 -12.56 4.45
CA ARG A 319 16.30 -13.35 3.26
C ARG A 319 14.91 -13.96 3.39
N ARG A 320 14.15 -13.94 2.29
CA ARG A 320 12.94 -14.74 2.13
C ARG A 320 13.31 -16.03 1.43
N VAL A 321 13.03 -17.16 2.08
CA VAL A 321 13.30 -18.51 1.59
C VAL A 321 11.98 -19.22 1.41
N ARG A 322 11.73 -19.73 0.21
CA ARG A 322 10.55 -20.52 -0.13
C ARG A 322 11.00 -21.85 -0.71
N LEU A 323 10.48 -22.94 -0.17
CA LEU A 323 10.73 -24.29 -0.66
C LEU A 323 9.47 -24.82 -1.34
N THR A 324 9.62 -25.24 -2.58
CA THR A 324 8.58 -26.00 -3.29
C THR A 324 9.14 -27.37 -3.67
N LYS A 325 8.29 -28.30 -4.12
CA LYS A 325 8.73 -29.62 -4.60
C LYS A 325 9.76 -29.56 -5.75
N LYS A 326 9.85 -28.42 -6.46
CA LYS A 326 10.66 -28.27 -7.68
C LYS A 326 11.80 -27.26 -7.55
N GLU A 327 11.67 -26.28 -6.67
CA GLU A 327 12.63 -25.18 -6.56
C GLU A 327 12.80 -24.66 -5.12
N LEU A 328 14.04 -24.31 -4.80
CA LEU A 328 14.43 -23.48 -3.66
C LEU A 328 14.60 -22.04 -4.15
N SER A 329 13.80 -21.11 -3.60
CA SER A 329 13.91 -19.69 -3.92
C SER A 329 14.39 -18.90 -2.71
N ILE A 330 15.56 -18.27 -2.84
CA ILE A 330 16.15 -17.39 -1.83
C ILE A 330 16.23 -15.97 -2.41
N LYS A 331 15.58 -15.00 -1.75
CA LYS A 331 15.58 -13.60 -2.19
C LYS A 331 15.93 -12.67 -1.04
N ASP A 332 16.87 -11.77 -1.27
CA ASP A 332 17.19 -10.71 -0.31
C ASP A 332 16.00 -9.73 -0.18
N LYS A 333 15.80 -9.24 1.04
CA LYS A 333 14.82 -8.18 1.36
C LYS A 333 15.54 -6.88 1.65
N ALA A 334 14.96 -5.79 1.15
CA ALA A 334 15.47 -4.44 1.39
C ALA A 334 15.59 -4.16 2.90
N LEU A 335 16.73 -3.61 3.33
CA LEU A 335 17.05 -3.36 4.75
C LEU A 335 15.99 -2.49 5.44
N ASP A 336 15.52 -1.45 4.76
CA ASP A 336 14.48 -0.54 5.26
C ASP A 336 13.06 -0.95 4.86
N GLY A 337 12.93 -2.10 4.19
CA GLY A 337 11.64 -2.62 3.75
C GLY A 337 10.71 -2.91 4.93
N PHE A 338 9.41 -2.81 4.68
CA PHE A 338 8.36 -3.04 5.68
C PHE A 338 8.52 -4.40 6.40
N THR A 339 8.95 -5.43 5.66
CA THR A 339 9.22 -6.76 6.22
C THR A 339 10.38 -6.81 7.22
N ASN A 340 11.39 -5.94 7.10
CA ASN A 340 12.41 -5.82 8.14
C ASN A 340 11.84 -5.21 9.44
N ALA A 341 10.83 -4.33 9.35
CA ALA A 341 10.12 -3.85 10.53
C ALA A 341 9.29 -4.97 11.19
N GLU A 342 8.62 -5.81 10.39
CA GLU A 342 7.87 -6.97 10.89
C GLU A 342 8.77 -7.95 11.64
N VAL A 343 9.87 -8.42 11.05
CA VAL A 343 10.75 -9.40 11.73
C VAL A 343 11.44 -8.82 12.97
N ARG A 344 11.74 -7.51 12.99
CA ARG A 344 12.25 -6.83 14.19
C ARG A 344 11.24 -6.88 15.32
N PHE A 345 9.96 -6.66 15.02
CA PHE A 345 8.88 -6.81 16.01
C PHE A 345 8.72 -8.27 16.44
N MET A 346 8.62 -9.20 15.48
CA MET A 346 8.42 -10.63 15.78
C MET A 346 9.56 -11.26 16.58
N LYS A 347 10.79 -10.71 16.49
CA LYS A 347 11.94 -11.18 17.27
C LYS A 347 11.67 -11.16 18.78
N TYR A 348 10.89 -10.20 19.27
CA TYR A 348 10.52 -10.10 20.69
C TYR A 348 9.45 -11.11 21.12
N LEU A 349 8.89 -11.88 20.19
CA LEU A 349 7.87 -12.89 20.43
C LEU A 349 8.42 -14.33 20.34
N ILE A 350 9.73 -14.49 20.15
CA ILE A 350 10.37 -15.81 20.09
C ILE A 350 10.32 -16.43 21.49
N GLU A 351 9.62 -17.55 21.60
CA GLU A 351 9.48 -18.35 22.81
C GLU A 351 9.42 -19.84 22.41
N ASP A 352 9.83 -20.74 23.31
CA ASP A 352 9.91 -22.19 23.04
C ASP A 352 8.58 -22.78 22.56
N LYS A 353 7.46 -22.32 23.12
CA LYS A 353 6.11 -22.75 22.72
C LYS A 353 5.73 -22.41 21.26
N TYR A 354 6.49 -21.51 20.63
CA TYR A 354 6.32 -21.11 19.23
C TYR A 354 7.42 -21.67 18.30
N LEU A 355 8.37 -22.43 18.83
CA LEU A 355 9.30 -23.19 18.02
C LEU A 355 8.56 -24.35 17.34
N LEU A 356 8.90 -24.57 16.07
CA LEU A 356 8.41 -25.66 15.25
C LEU A 356 9.55 -26.66 15.02
N SER A 357 9.24 -27.96 15.00
CA SER A 357 10.16 -28.99 14.50
C SER A 357 9.90 -29.28 13.03
N LEU A 358 10.85 -29.94 12.35
CA LEU A 358 10.67 -30.33 10.95
C LEU A 358 9.46 -31.23 10.73
N ASN A 359 9.21 -32.21 11.62
CA ASN A 359 8.02 -33.06 11.54
C ASN A 359 6.72 -32.24 11.61
N GLN A 360 6.70 -31.19 12.42
CA GLN A 360 5.56 -30.28 12.52
C GLN A 360 5.41 -29.44 11.24
N ILE A 361 6.51 -28.95 10.66
CA ILE A 361 6.52 -28.23 9.38
C ILE A 361 5.95 -29.09 8.27
N GLU A 362 6.39 -30.33 8.14
CA GLU A 362 5.90 -31.28 7.14
C GLU A 362 4.40 -31.55 7.32
N LEU A 363 3.94 -31.74 8.56
CA LEU A 363 2.52 -31.94 8.85
C LEU A 363 1.69 -30.70 8.49
N ILE A 364 2.18 -29.50 8.81
CA ILE A 364 1.52 -28.24 8.42
C ILE A 364 1.43 -28.16 6.91
N GLN A 365 2.53 -28.38 6.18
CA GLN A 365 2.57 -28.29 4.74
C GLN A 365 1.62 -29.30 4.07
N LYS A 366 1.63 -30.55 4.54
CA LYS A 366 0.68 -31.59 4.11
C LYS A 366 -0.76 -31.13 4.33
N LYS A 367 -1.09 -30.62 5.52
CA LYS A 367 -2.43 -30.09 5.82
C LYS A 367 -2.80 -28.90 4.95
N LEU A 368 -1.89 -27.97 4.65
CA LEU A 368 -2.18 -26.84 3.74
C LEU A 368 -2.60 -27.33 2.34
N HIS A 369 -1.96 -28.39 1.84
CA HIS A 369 -2.29 -28.99 0.55
C HIS A 369 -3.59 -29.83 0.57
N GLU A 370 -3.80 -30.65 1.60
CA GLU A 370 -4.98 -31.51 1.75
C GLU A 370 -6.25 -30.73 2.09
N SER A 371 -6.12 -29.74 2.98
CA SER A 371 -7.26 -29.01 3.51
C SER A 371 -7.94 -28.12 2.50
N GLY A 372 -7.41 -28.05 1.26
CA GLY A 372 -7.83 -27.14 0.19
C GLY A 372 -8.21 -25.79 0.78
N PHE A 373 -7.28 -24.85 0.88
CA PHE A 373 -7.64 -23.43 1.09
C PHE A 373 -8.39 -22.86 -0.13
N LYS A 374 -9.34 -23.61 -0.68
CA LYS A 374 -10.24 -23.24 -1.77
C LYS A 374 -11.27 -22.23 -1.30
#